data_AF-A0AAD7ET37-F1
#
_entry.id   AF-A0AAD7ET37-F1
#
_cell.length_a   1.000
_cell.length_b   1.000
_cell.length_c   1.000
_cell.angle_alpha   90.00
_cell.angle_beta   90.00
_cell.angle_gamma   90.00
#
_symmetry.space_group_name_H-M   'P 1'
#
loop_
_entity.id
_entity.type
_entity.pdbx_description
1 polymer ?
#
loop_
_entity_poly.entity_id
_entity_poly.type
_entity_poly.pdbx_seq_one_letter_code
_entity_poly.pdbx_strand_id
1 'polypeptide(L)' 'GCNIPDIDVVVQWKLPALISFFVQRAGRAAWASGQTGLTILLVEPSAYGINL' A
#
# COMPACT_ATOMS: atom_id res chain seq x y z
N GLY A 1 -9.77 -5.17 -10.76
CA GLY A 1 -9.15 -5.58 -9.49
C GLY A 1 -9.78 -6.89 -9.06
N CYS A 2 -8.99 -7.86 -8.58
CA CYS A 2 -9.50 -9.09 -7.99
C CYS A 2 -9.93 -8.80 -6.54
N ASN A 3 -11.07 -9.32 -6.09
CA ASN A 3 -11.54 -9.11 -4.72
C ASN A 3 -11.12 -10.27 -3.81
N ILE A 4 -9.96 -10.15 -3.18
CA ILE A 4 -9.46 -11.13 -2.21
C ILE A 4 -9.93 -10.67 -0.82
N PRO A 5 -10.71 -11.50 -0.09
CA PRO A 5 -11.12 -11.21 1.27
C PRO A 5 -9.94 -11.32 2.24
N ASP A 6 -10.05 -10.68 3.41
CA ASP A 6 -9.18 -10.89 4.57
C ASP A 6 -7.67 -10.69 4.31
N ILE A 7 -7.33 -9.61 3.60
CA ILE A 7 -5.93 -9.20 3.46
C ILE A 7 -5.52 -8.42 4.71
N ASP A 8 -4.59 -8.98 5.48
CA ASP A 8 -4.01 -8.30 6.65
C ASP A 8 -2.89 -7.33 6.27
N VAL A 9 -2.09 -7.72 5.28
CA VAL A 9 -0.89 -6.99 4.87
C VAL A 9 -0.84 -6.82 3.35
N VAL A 10 -0.67 -5.57 2.91
CA VAL A 10 -0.38 -5.23 1.52
C VAL A 10 1.06 -4.75 1.42
N VAL A 11 1.87 -5.44 0.63
CA VAL A 11 3.23 -4.99 0.31
C VAL A 11 3.26 -4.48 -1.12
N GLN A 12 3.46 -3.17 -1.26
CA GLN A 12 3.70 -2.53 -2.54
C GLN A 12 5.21 -2.52 -2.80
N TRP A 13 5.66 -3.37 -3.73
CA TRP A 13 7.03 -3.31 -4.25
C TRP A 13 7.14 -2.29 -5.37
N LYS A 14 8.18 -1.45 -5.31
CA LYS A 14 8.45 -0.31 -6.20
C LYS A 14 7.36 0.75 -6.17
N LEU A 15 7.79 1.98 -6.50
CA LEU A 15 6.90 3.12 -6.57
C LEU A 15 5.90 2.89 -7.73
N PRO A 16 4.58 2.92 -7.46
CA PRO A 16 3.61 2.88 -8.53
C PRO A 16 3.67 4.17 -9.36
N ALA A 17 3.16 4.11 -10.59
CA ALA A 17 3.13 5.28 -11.47
C ALA A 17 2.46 6.52 -10.84
N LEU A 18 1.47 6.29 -9.97
CA LEU A 18 0.76 7.33 -9.23
C LEU A 18 0.61 6.91 -7.76
N ILE A 19 0.71 7.89 -6.85
CA ILE A 19 0.47 7.66 -5.42
C ILE A 19 -0.97 7.19 -5.15
N SER A 20 -1.93 7.59 -5.98
CA SER A 20 -3.33 7.14 -5.88
C SER A 20 -3.47 5.64 -6.06
N PHE A 21 -2.61 5.01 -6.88
CA PHE A 21 -2.61 3.56 -7.05
C PHE A 21 -2.13 2.85 -5.79
N PHE A 22 -1.19 3.44 -5.04
CA PHE A 22 -0.79 2.93 -3.74
C PHE A 22 -1.95 2.99 -2.74
N VAL A 23 -2.63 4.14 -2.64
CA VAL A 23 -3.77 4.33 -1.72
C VAL A 23 -4.91 3.34 -2.00
N GLN A 24 -5.23 3.12 -3.28
CA GLN A 24 -6.26 2.14 -3.66
C GLN A 24 -5.88 0.70 -3.29
N ARG A 25 -4.59 0.35 -3.34
CA ARG A 25 -4.08 -0.96 -2.88
C ARG A 25 -4.06 -1.04 -1.35
N ALA A 26 -3.72 0.06 -0.67
CA ALA A 26 -3.75 0.14 0.78
C ALA A 26 -5.14 -0.11 1.35
N GLY A 27 -6.19 0.42 0.69
CA GLY A 27 -7.59 0.16 1.05
C GLY A 27 -8.04 -1.29 0.89
N ARG A 28 -7.16 -2.19 0.44
CA ARG A 28 -7.40 -3.63 0.43
C ARG A 28 -7.00 -4.31 1.73
N ALA A 29 -6.08 -3.72 2.50
CA ALA A 29 -5.75 -4.20 3.83
C ALA A 29 -6.91 -3.91 4.79
N ALA A 30 -7.21 -4.84 5.70
CA ALA A 30 -8.30 -4.74 6.68
C ALA A 30 -9.65 -4.32 6.09
N TRP A 31 -10.16 -5.16 5.21
CA TRP A 31 -11.43 -4.94 4.53
C TRP A 31 -12.65 -4.99 5.47
N ALA A 32 -12.59 -5.71 6.60
CA ALA A 32 -13.74 -5.83 7.51
C ALA A 32 -13.73 -4.80 8.64
N SER A 33 -14.94 -4.37 9.05
CA SER A 33 -15.14 -3.46 10.18
C SER A 33 -14.45 -3.97 11.45
N GLY A 34 -13.71 -3.09 12.13
CA GLY A 34 -12.99 -3.41 13.35
C GLY A 34 -11.63 -4.09 13.14
N GLN A 35 -11.21 -4.36 11.90
CA GLN A 35 -9.88 -4.86 11.60
C GLN A 35 -8.89 -3.71 11.33
N THR A 36 -7.63 -3.88 11.71
CA THR A 36 -6.53 -2.96 11.38
C THR A 36 -5.58 -3.65 10.42
N GLY A 37 -5.27 -3.01 9.30
CA GLY A 37 -4.48 -3.58 8.23
C GLY A 37 -3.18 -2.80 8.05
N LEU A 38 -2.12 -3.48 7.64
CA LEU A 38 -0.83 -2.87 7.41
C LEU A 38 -0.56 -2.77 5.91
N THR A 39 -0.19 -1.57 5.45
CA THR A 39 0.33 -1.39 4.10
C THR A 39 1.75 -0.87 4.13
N ILE A 40 2.65 -1.56 3.44
CA ILE A 40 4.07 -1.21 3.35
C ILE A 40 4.39 -0.85 1.89
N LEU A 41 5.00 0.31 1.69
CA LEU A 41 5.60 0.71 0.42
C LEU A 41 7.11 0.51 0.48
N LEU A 42 7.62 -0.47 -0.26
CA LEU A 42 9.05 -0.71 -0.41
C LEU A 42 9.55 0.00 -1.67
N VAL A 43 10.37 1.03 -1.46
CA VAL A 43 10.93 1.87 -2.53
C VAL A 43 12.42 2.11 -2.31
N GLU A 44 13.11 2.45 -3.38
CA GLU A 44 14.49 2.93 -3.31
C GLU A 44 14.56 4.23 -2.50
N PRO A 45 15.60 4.45 -1.68
CA PRO A 45 15.73 5.68 -0.89
C PRO A 45 15.66 6.97 -1.72
N SER A 46 16.14 6.92 -2.97
CA SER A 46 16.09 8.02 -3.94
C SER A 46 14.67 8.46 -4.32
N ALA A 47 13.65 7.61 -4.11
CA ALA A 47 12.26 7.91 -4.47
C ALA A 47 11.66 9.05 -3.64
N TYR A 48 12.10 9.22 -2.39
CA TYR A 48 11.67 10.28 -1.47
C TYR A 48 12.85 11.00 -0.80
N GLY A 49 14.08 10.74 -1.23
CA GLY A 49 15.30 11.37 -0.74
C GLY A 49 15.40 12.81 -1.22
N ILE A 50 14.55 13.68 -0.71
CA ILE A 50 14.70 15.13 -0.81
C ILE A 50 15.52 15.55 0.42
N ASN A 51 16.67 16.18 0.23
CA ASN A 51 17.33 16.90 1.32
C ASN A 51 16.45 18.11 1.65
N LEU A 52 15.69 18.02 2.74
CA LEU A 52 14.94 19.13 3.34
C LEU A 52 15.90 20.10 4.04
#